data_AF-A0A0E0M3I6-F1
#
_entry.id   AF-A0A0E0M3I6-F1
#
_cell.length_a   1.000
_cell.length_b   1.000
_cell.length_c   1.000
_cell.angle_alpha   90.00
_cell.angle_beta   90.00
_cell.angle_gamma   90.00
#
_symmetry.space_group_name_H-M   'P 1'
#
loop_
_entity.id
_entity.type
_entity.pdbx_description
1 polymer ?
#
loop_
_entity_poly.entity_id
_entity_poly.type
_entity_poly.pdbx_seq_one_letter_code
_entity_poly.pdbx_strand_id
1 'polypeptide(L)'
;MAPLRLIAAVAPAPPPPPPPRPRRAPPSAARLASGGVAFAAAAAAVAAASPPALAALVSEPANALSLPTWAVHVSSVAEWVTAMALVWDYGERTGLKGWKGLSWGMVPLLGGAMCACTWHFFYNSESLEVLVALQGALTVIGNITMCIAAFRIFKASQESSKMVMVNQVHESWTGQLEWSSIGMKPPLCLDMDRMSGCRERDVSCIGTLWDGIGRSSLLAPR
;
A
#
# COMPACT_ATOMS: atom_id res chain seq x y z
N MET A 1 -20.04 41.73 50.88
CA MET A 1 -18.94 42.24 50.02
C MET A 1 -17.73 41.38 50.34
N ALA A 2 -17.11 40.56 49.49
CA ALA A 2 -16.84 40.60 48.05
C ALA A 2 -16.91 39.17 47.40
N PRO A 3 -16.95 39.03 46.06
CA PRO A 3 -17.39 37.80 45.40
C PRO A 3 -16.27 36.80 45.07
N LEU A 4 -16.61 35.51 45.09
CA LEU A 4 -15.83 34.38 44.55
C LEU A 4 -15.77 34.46 43.01
N ARG A 5 -14.75 35.16 42.50
CA ARG A 5 -14.39 35.19 41.08
C ARG A 5 -12.87 35.13 40.91
N LEU A 6 -12.17 34.10 41.42
CA LEU A 6 -10.79 33.84 40.97
C LEU A 6 -10.18 32.51 41.45
N ILE A 7 -10.56 31.36 40.87
CA ILE A 7 -9.60 30.23 40.71
C ILE A 7 -9.87 29.60 39.34
N ALA A 8 -9.41 30.29 38.30
CA ALA A 8 -9.20 29.71 37.00
C ALA A 8 -7.70 29.35 36.88
N ALA A 9 -7.46 28.11 36.44
CA ALA A 9 -6.28 27.69 35.71
C ALA A 9 -4.90 27.83 36.39
N VAL A 10 -4.43 26.73 36.98
CA VAL A 10 -3.01 26.36 36.86
C VAL A 10 -2.97 25.06 36.08
N ALA A 11 -3.03 25.19 34.75
CA ALA A 11 -2.57 24.15 33.83
C ALA A 11 -1.07 24.38 33.61
N PRO A 12 -0.21 23.34 33.63
CA PRO A 12 1.19 23.50 33.27
C PRO A 12 1.31 23.96 31.81
N ALA A 13 2.23 24.90 31.56
CA ALA A 13 2.47 25.46 30.23
C ALA A 13 2.82 24.35 29.21
N PRO A 14 2.33 24.41 27.96
CA PRO A 14 2.71 23.47 26.92
C PRO A 14 4.20 23.62 26.56
N PRO A 15 4.89 22.53 26.19
CA PRO A 15 6.31 22.57 25.82
C PRO A 15 6.54 23.43 24.56
N PRO A 16 7.73 24.05 24.42
CA PRO A 16 8.06 24.88 23.28
C PRO A 16 8.06 24.06 21.98
N PRO A 17 7.72 24.68 20.83
CA PRO A 17 7.73 24.00 19.54
C PRO A 17 9.14 23.57 19.14
N PRO A 18 9.29 22.44 18.42
CA PRO A 18 10.59 22.00 17.93
C PRO A 18 11.17 23.01 16.92
N PRO A 19 12.52 23.10 16.81
CA PRO A 19 13.16 24.04 15.89
C PRO A 19 12.76 23.77 14.43
N PRO A 20 12.71 24.80 13.58
CA PRO A 20 12.38 24.64 12.18
C PRO A 20 13.40 23.73 11.50
N ARG A 21 12.87 22.68 10.84
CA ARG A 21 13.66 21.74 10.04
C ARG A 21 14.38 22.53 8.93
N PRO A 22 15.68 22.29 8.67
CA PRO A 22 16.37 22.98 7.58
C PRO A 22 15.63 22.76 6.25
N ARG A 23 15.27 23.84 5.56
CA ARG A 23 14.75 23.76 4.19
C ARG A 23 15.84 23.14 3.32
N ARG A 24 15.58 21.95 2.78
CA ARG A 24 16.38 21.37 1.70
C ARG A 24 16.35 22.35 0.53
N ALA A 25 17.52 22.85 0.12
CA ALA A 25 17.63 23.65 -1.08
C ALA A 25 17.12 22.84 -2.29
N PRO A 26 16.40 23.46 -3.24
CA PRO A 26 16.06 22.78 -4.48
C PRO A 26 17.37 22.37 -5.20
N PRO A 27 17.40 21.22 -5.88
CA PRO A 27 18.56 20.81 -6.66
C PRO A 27 18.91 21.93 -7.63
N SER A 28 20.14 22.44 -7.52
CA SER A 28 20.67 23.48 -8.40
C SER A 28 20.55 23.04 -9.86
N ALA A 29 20.14 23.98 -10.73
CA ALA A 29 19.93 23.83 -12.18
C ALA A 29 21.15 23.30 -12.96
N ALA A 30 22.28 23.06 -12.29
CA ALA A 30 23.50 22.50 -12.85
C ALA A 30 23.37 21.03 -13.32
N ARG A 31 22.32 20.29 -12.93
CA ARG A 31 22.12 18.89 -13.38
C ARG A 31 21.47 18.74 -14.76
N LEU A 32 21.01 19.81 -15.39
CA LEU A 32 20.42 19.73 -16.74
C LEU A 32 21.46 19.78 -17.86
N ALA A 33 22.67 20.31 -17.60
CA ALA A 33 23.69 20.48 -18.64
C ALA A 33 24.41 19.17 -19.01
N SER A 34 24.54 18.22 -18.07
CA SER A 34 25.22 16.94 -18.33
C SER A 34 24.41 15.94 -19.15
N GLY A 35 23.08 16.06 -19.16
CA GLY A 35 22.19 15.17 -19.92
C GLY A 35 22.22 15.43 -21.43
N GLY A 36 22.35 16.69 -21.84
CA GLY A 36 22.32 17.08 -23.26
C GLY A 36 23.54 16.60 -24.06
N VAL A 37 24.73 16.65 -23.45
CA VAL A 37 25.97 16.16 -24.08
C VAL A 37 26.01 14.64 -24.21
N ALA A 38 25.48 13.91 -23.22
CA ALA A 38 25.37 12.45 -23.27
C ALA A 38 24.36 11.99 -24.34
N PHE A 39 23.23 12.69 -24.46
CA PHE A 39 22.21 12.38 -25.47
C PHE A 39 22.70 12.67 -26.91
N ALA A 40 23.39 13.80 -27.11
CA ALA A 40 23.97 14.15 -28.41
C ALA A 40 25.09 13.17 -28.84
N ALA A 41 25.94 12.74 -27.90
CA ALA A 41 26.98 11.75 -28.17
C ALA A 41 26.40 10.36 -28.50
N ALA A 42 25.34 9.94 -27.80
CA ALA A 42 24.64 8.69 -28.09
C ALA A 42 23.95 8.72 -29.47
N ALA A 43 23.30 9.84 -29.83
CA ALA A 43 22.66 10.01 -31.13
C ALA A 43 23.67 9.99 -32.30
N ALA A 44 24.84 10.62 -32.12
CA ALA A 44 25.91 10.61 -33.12
C ALA A 44 26.53 9.20 -33.31
N ALA A 45 26.67 8.42 -32.24
CA ALA A 45 27.17 7.05 -32.31
C ALA A 45 26.21 6.10 -33.05
N VAL A 46 24.89 6.27 -32.86
CA VAL A 46 23.85 5.51 -33.59
C VAL A 46 23.82 5.90 -35.08
N ALA A 47 24.01 7.18 -35.40
CA ALA A 47 24.06 7.64 -36.79
C ALA A 47 25.32 7.17 -37.56
N ALA A 48 26.41 6.86 -36.85
CA ALA A 48 27.66 6.37 -37.42
C ALA A 48 27.74 4.83 -37.55
N ALA A 49 26.76 4.10 -37.00
CA ALA A 49 26.76 2.65 -37.02
C ALA A 49 26.28 2.10 -38.37
N SER A 50 27.03 1.13 -38.91
CA SER A 50 26.68 0.43 -40.15
C SER A 50 25.31 -0.25 -40.04
N PRO A 51 24.52 -0.39 -41.13
CA PRO A 51 23.26 -1.14 -41.12
C PRO A 51 23.33 -2.52 -40.45
N PRO A 52 24.39 -3.35 -40.63
CA PRO A 52 24.54 -4.61 -39.89
C PRO A 52 24.89 -4.41 -38.40
N ALA A 53 25.54 -3.32 -38.01
CA ALA A 53 25.78 -2.99 -36.60
C ALA A 53 24.50 -2.49 -35.92
N LEU A 54 23.68 -1.70 -36.61
CA LEU A 54 22.34 -1.34 -36.17
C LEU A 54 21.44 -2.58 -36.08
N ALA A 55 21.51 -3.47 -37.06
CA ALA A 55 20.75 -4.72 -37.07
C ALA A 55 21.19 -5.64 -35.93
N ALA A 56 22.49 -5.72 -35.63
CA ALA A 56 23.00 -6.48 -34.48
C ALA A 56 22.58 -5.87 -33.13
N LEU A 57 22.39 -4.55 -33.05
CA LEU A 57 21.84 -3.87 -31.87
C LEU A 57 20.33 -4.10 -31.71
N VAL A 58 19.61 -4.44 -32.78
CA VAL A 58 18.15 -4.68 -32.79
C VAL A 58 17.80 -6.18 -32.80
N SER A 59 18.78 -7.04 -33.11
CA SER A 59 18.60 -8.50 -33.10
C SER A 59 18.63 -9.00 -31.66
N GLU A 60 17.46 -9.04 -31.03
CA GLU A 60 17.31 -9.66 -29.72
C GLU A 60 17.51 -11.18 -29.82
N PRO A 61 18.11 -11.80 -28.79
CA PRO A 61 18.25 -13.25 -28.75
C PRO A 61 16.87 -13.92 -28.66
N ALA A 62 16.73 -15.16 -29.15
CA ALA A 62 15.43 -15.86 -29.26
C ALA A 62 14.69 -16.04 -27.92
N ASN A 63 15.45 -16.00 -26.82
CA ASN A 63 15.03 -16.07 -25.43
C ASN A 63 14.65 -14.70 -24.83
N ALA A 64 14.57 -13.64 -25.63
CA ALA A 64 14.07 -12.34 -25.22
C ALA A 64 12.55 -12.29 -25.11
N LEU A 65 12.07 -11.61 -24.08
CA LEU A 65 10.66 -11.24 -23.99
C LEU A 65 10.36 -10.14 -24.99
N SER A 66 9.22 -10.26 -25.66
CA SER A 66 8.70 -9.21 -26.54
C SER A 66 8.48 -7.89 -25.78
N LEU A 67 8.53 -6.75 -26.48
CA LEU A 67 8.25 -5.44 -25.91
C LEU A 67 6.89 -5.36 -25.17
N PRO A 68 5.78 -5.93 -25.70
CA PRO A 68 4.51 -5.95 -24.97
C PRO A 68 4.58 -6.72 -23.65
N THR A 69 5.28 -7.86 -23.61
CA THR A 69 5.44 -8.64 -22.38
C THR A 69 6.31 -7.91 -21.35
N TRP A 70 7.36 -7.22 -21.79
CA TRP A 70 8.16 -6.34 -20.94
C TRP A 70 7.32 -5.22 -20.31
N ALA A 71 6.46 -4.59 -21.12
CA ALA A 71 5.58 -3.53 -20.64
C ALA A 71 4.69 -4.04 -19.50
N VAL A 72 4.12 -5.24 -19.64
CA VAL A 72 3.29 -5.86 -18.59
C VAL A 72 4.09 -6.17 -17.31
N HIS A 73 5.31 -6.69 -17.44
CA HIS A 73 6.16 -6.96 -16.26
C HIS A 73 6.50 -5.67 -15.50
N VAL A 74 6.91 -4.62 -16.21
CA VAL A 74 7.28 -3.36 -15.56
C VAL A 74 6.05 -2.64 -15.01
N SER A 75 4.93 -2.65 -15.75
CA SER A 75 3.69 -2.01 -15.28
C SER A 75 3.13 -2.71 -14.04
N SER A 76 3.12 -4.04 -14.01
CA SER A 76 2.63 -4.81 -12.85
C SER A 76 3.49 -4.59 -11.59
N VAL A 77 4.81 -4.48 -11.73
CA VAL A 77 5.70 -4.09 -10.61
C VAL A 77 5.37 -2.68 -10.11
N ALA A 78 5.18 -1.72 -11.02
CA ALA A 78 4.83 -0.35 -10.64
C ALA A 78 3.44 -0.27 -9.97
N GLU A 79 2.45 -1.00 -10.48
CA GLU A 79 1.12 -1.13 -9.89
C GLU A 79 1.20 -1.74 -8.48
N TRP A 80 2.02 -2.77 -8.29
CA TRP A 80 2.22 -3.38 -6.97
C TRP A 80 2.84 -2.42 -5.96
N VAL A 81 3.90 -1.69 -6.35
CA VAL A 81 4.51 -0.66 -5.50
C VAL A 81 3.50 0.43 -5.14
N THR A 82 2.68 0.84 -6.11
CA THR A 82 1.61 1.82 -5.88
C THR A 82 0.58 1.28 -4.89
N ALA A 83 0.14 0.02 -5.05
CA ALA A 83 -0.77 -0.63 -4.12
C ALA A 83 -0.19 -0.70 -2.69
N MET A 84 1.09 -1.05 -2.55
CA MET A 84 1.77 -1.06 -1.24
C MET A 84 1.76 0.33 -0.58
N ALA A 85 2.00 1.39 -1.35
CA ALA A 85 1.94 2.77 -0.87
C ALA A 85 0.51 3.17 -0.46
N LEU A 86 -0.51 2.81 -1.25
CA LEU A 86 -1.90 3.08 -0.93
C LEU A 86 -2.36 2.35 0.35
N VAL A 87 -1.98 1.08 0.52
CA VAL A 87 -2.25 0.30 1.74
C VAL A 87 -1.59 0.94 2.96
N TRP A 88 -0.38 1.49 2.80
CA TRP A 88 0.31 2.20 3.87
C TRP A 88 -0.40 3.50 4.25
N ASP A 89 -0.70 4.32 3.25
CA ASP A 89 -1.40 5.61 3.40
C ASP A 89 -2.78 5.41 4.04
N TYR A 90 -3.49 4.37 3.64
CA TYR A 90 -4.76 3.99 4.26
C TYR A 90 -4.58 3.69 5.75
N GLY A 91 -3.54 2.94 6.13
CA GLY A 91 -3.21 2.69 7.53
C GLY A 91 -2.83 3.96 8.32
N GLU A 92 -2.25 4.96 7.67
CA GLU A 92 -1.99 6.27 8.29
C GLU A 92 -3.26 7.07 8.51
N ARG A 93 -4.09 7.20 7.48
CA ARG A 93 -5.30 8.04 7.51
C ARG A 93 -6.37 7.48 8.43
N THR A 94 -6.49 6.15 8.54
CA THR A 94 -7.46 5.49 9.42
C THR A 94 -6.93 5.21 10.83
N GLY A 95 -5.63 5.37 11.05
CA GLY A 95 -4.98 4.99 12.32
C GLY A 95 -4.87 3.47 12.54
N LEU A 96 -5.27 2.65 11.57
CA LEU A 96 -5.26 1.19 11.66
C LEU A 96 -3.86 0.63 11.36
N LYS A 97 -3.03 0.51 12.41
CA LYS A 97 -1.64 0.03 12.31
C LYS A 97 -1.49 -1.34 11.63
N GLY A 98 -2.53 -2.18 11.63
CA GLY A 98 -2.53 -3.48 10.94
C GLY A 98 -2.28 -3.37 9.43
N TRP A 99 -2.78 -2.31 8.79
CA TRP A 99 -2.64 -2.09 7.35
C TRP A 99 -1.19 -1.77 6.94
N LYS A 100 -0.45 -1.03 7.78
CA LYS A 100 1.01 -0.86 7.57
C LYS A 100 1.76 -2.19 7.63
N GLY A 101 1.32 -3.10 8.52
CA GLY A 101 1.83 -4.46 8.59
C GLY A 101 1.55 -5.27 7.32
N LEU A 102 0.39 -5.05 6.69
CA LEU A 102 0.04 -5.65 5.40
C LEU A 102 0.96 -5.14 4.28
N SER A 103 1.24 -3.84 4.19
CA SER A 103 2.22 -3.31 3.23
C SER A 103 3.60 -3.97 3.39
N TRP A 104 4.07 -4.17 4.62
CA TRP A 104 5.31 -4.92 4.85
C TRP A 104 5.21 -6.39 4.43
N GLY A 105 4.07 -7.04 4.66
CA GLY A 105 3.80 -8.41 4.21
C GLY A 105 3.76 -8.57 2.69
N MET A 106 3.54 -7.49 1.93
CA MET A 106 3.57 -7.51 0.46
C MET A 106 4.99 -7.47 -0.13
N VAL A 107 6.01 -7.12 0.67
CA VAL A 107 7.40 -6.94 0.20
C VAL A 107 8.02 -8.22 -0.39
N PRO A 108 7.84 -9.43 0.18
CA PRO A 108 8.44 -10.62 -0.40
C PRO A 108 7.91 -10.92 -1.81
N LEU A 109 6.62 -10.68 -2.09
CA LEU A 109 6.05 -10.83 -3.44
C LEU A 109 6.68 -9.85 -4.44
N LEU A 110 6.91 -8.60 -4.03
CA LEU A 110 7.65 -7.63 -4.83
C LEU A 110 9.09 -8.12 -5.12
N GLY A 111 9.76 -8.68 -4.11
CA GLY A 111 11.07 -9.31 -4.28
C GLY A 111 11.05 -10.44 -5.32
N GLY A 112 10.01 -11.28 -5.31
CA GLY A 112 9.81 -12.33 -6.31
C GLY A 112 9.64 -11.77 -7.72
N ALA A 113 8.84 -10.71 -7.88
CA ALA A 113 8.67 -10.02 -9.17
C ALA A 113 10.00 -9.42 -9.68
N MET A 114 10.82 -8.85 -8.79
CA MET A 114 12.15 -8.34 -9.14
C MET A 114 13.12 -9.47 -9.56
N CYS A 115 13.05 -10.64 -8.93
CA CYS A 115 13.83 -11.81 -9.35
C CYS A 115 13.43 -12.25 -10.78
N ALA A 116 12.13 -12.34 -11.06
CA ALA A 116 11.61 -12.65 -12.39
C ALA A 116 12.09 -11.64 -13.45
N CYS A 117 11.91 -10.35 -13.18
CA CYS A 117 12.32 -9.28 -14.09
C CYS A 117 13.84 -9.27 -14.32
N THR A 118 14.63 -9.60 -13.29
CA THR A 118 16.09 -9.71 -13.43
C THR A 118 16.48 -10.90 -14.31
N TRP A 119 15.87 -12.06 -14.10
CA TRP A 119 16.14 -13.24 -14.93
C TRP A 119 15.79 -12.99 -16.40
N HIS A 120 14.65 -12.34 -16.63
CA HIS A 120 14.20 -11.89 -17.95
C HIS A 120 15.09 -10.81 -18.58
N PHE A 121 15.63 -9.88 -17.78
CA PHE A 121 16.63 -8.89 -18.23
C PHE A 121 17.90 -9.55 -18.77
N PHE A 122 18.31 -10.66 -18.16
CA PHE A 122 19.44 -11.49 -18.64
C PHE A 122 19.01 -12.59 -19.61
N TYR A 123 17.92 -12.37 -20.34
CA TYR A 123 17.41 -13.27 -21.37
C TYR A 123 17.24 -14.71 -20.88
N ASN A 124 16.77 -14.93 -19.65
CA ASN A 124 16.55 -16.28 -19.12
C ASN A 124 17.82 -17.16 -19.09
N SER A 125 18.99 -16.56 -18.81
CA SER A 125 20.26 -17.29 -18.71
C SER A 125 20.17 -18.40 -17.65
N GLU A 126 20.65 -19.60 -18.00
CA GLU A 126 20.74 -20.77 -17.11
C GLU A 126 21.62 -20.47 -15.88
N SER A 127 22.64 -19.62 -16.03
CA SER A 127 23.51 -19.21 -14.91
C SER A 127 22.78 -18.43 -13.81
N LEU A 128 21.60 -17.88 -14.09
CA LEU A 128 20.74 -17.16 -13.15
C LEU A 128 19.47 -17.95 -12.78
N GLU A 129 19.38 -19.24 -13.10
CA GLU A 129 18.20 -20.07 -12.77
C GLU A 129 17.88 -20.09 -11.26
N VAL A 130 18.90 -19.87 -10.41
CA VAL A 130 18.71 -19.68 -8.96
C VAL A 130 17.70 -18.58 -8.62
N LEU A 131 17.55 -17.55 -9.47
CA LEU A 131 16.54 -16.50 -9.31
C LEU A 131 15.11 -17.03 -9.46
N VAL A 132 14.89 -18.08 -10.26
CA VAL A 132 13.59 -18.73 -10.42
C VAL A 132 13.21 -19.48 -9.14
N ALA A 133 14.17 -20.21 -8.57
CA ALA A 133 13.97 -20.87 -7.27
C ALA A 133 13.72 -19.83 -6.16
N LEU A 134 14.48 -18.74 -6.15
CA LEU A 134 14.29 -17.64 -5.20
C LEU A 134 12.94 -16.93 -5.39
N GLN A 135 12.50 -16.70 -6.62
CA GLN A 135 11.17 -16.17 -6.93
C GLN A 135 10.09 -17.09 -6.36
N GLY A 136 10.22 -18.40 -6.52
CA GLY A 136 9.30 -19.38 -5.94
C GLY A 136 9.28 -19.31 -4.41
N ALA A 137 10.45 -19.27 -3.77
CA ALA A 137 10.56 -19.16 -2.31
C ALA A 137 9.94 -17.85 -1.78
N LEU A 138 10.24 -16.72 -2.42
CA LEU A 138 9.69 -15.41 -2.08
C LEU A 138 8.18 -15.34 -2.31
N THR A 139 7.65 -16.09 -3.28
CA THR A 139 6.20 -16.21 -3.49
C THR A 139 5.53 -16.94 -2.33
N VAL A 140 6.11 -18.06 -1.89
CA VAL A 140 5.61 -18.81 -0.73
C VAL A 140 5.67 -17.95 0.54
N ILE A 141 6.81 -17.31 0.80
CA ILE A 141 6.99 -16.41 1.95
C ILE A 141 6.02 -15.24 1.87
N GLY A 142 5.84 -14.66 0.68
CA GLY A 142 4.92 -13.56 0.43
C GLY A 142 3.47 -13.91 0.74
N ASN A 143 2.99 -15.05 0.24
CA ASN A 143 1.65 -15.53 0.53
C ASN A 143 1.46 -15.78 2.04
N ILE A 144 2.43 -16.40 2.71
CA ILE A 144 2.39 -16.65 4.16
C ILE A 144 2.32 -15.33 4.94
N THR A 145 3.20 -14.37 4.62
CA THR A 145 3.28 -13.09 5.32
C THR A 145 2.04 -12.24 5.11
N MET A 146 1.49 -12.21 3.90
CA MET A 146 0.20 -11.57 3.61
C MET A 146 -0.95 -12.25 4.36
N CYS A 147 -1.01 -13.58 4.42
CA CYS A 147 -2.02 -14.30 5.20
C CYS A 147 -1.95 -13.96 6.69
N ILE A 148 -0.75 -13.91 7.27
CA ILE A 148 -0.55 -13.52 8.67
C ILE A 148 -1.01 -12.08 8.91
N ALA A 149 -0.66 -11.15 8.01
CA ALA A 149 -1.06 -9.75 8.12
C ALA A 149 -2.58 -9.58 7.99
N ALA A 150 -3.21 -10.26 7.02
CA ALA A 150 -4.65 -10.26 6.82
C ALA A 150 -5.39 -10.85 8.04
N PHE A 151 -4.88 -11.95 8.60
CA PHE A 151 -5.44 -12.55 9.82
C PHE A 151 -5.39 -11.58 11.01
N ARG A 152 -4.28 -10.85 11.18
CA ARG A 152 -4.15 -9.83 12.23
C ARG A 152 -5.15 -8.68 12.04
N ILE A 153 -5.37 -8.23 10.80
CA ILE A 153 -6.39 -7.22 10.49
C ILE A 153 -7.79 -7.77 10.81
N PHE A 154 -8.11 -8.99 10.39
CA PHE A 154 -9.40 -9.61 10.66
C PHE A 154 -9.70 -9.72 12.16
N LYS A 155 -8.72 -10.16 12.95
CA LYS A 155 -8.83 -10.24 14.41
C LYS A 155 -9.08 -8.88 15.04
N ALA A 156 -8.34 -7.85 14.64
CA ALA A 156 -8.54 -6.49 15.12
C ALA A 156 -9.94 -5.95 14.76
N SER A 157 -10.41 -6.19 13.54
CA SER A 157 -11.76 -5.79 13.10
C SER A 157 -12.88 -6.46 13.90
N GLN A 158 -12.70 -7.72 14.29
CA GLN A 158 -13.67 -8.43 15.15
C GLN A 158 -13.72 -7.85 16.57
N GLU A 159 -12.58 -7.46 17.14
CA GLU A 159 -12.51 -6.85 18.47
C GLU A 159 -13.16 -5.46 18.48
N SER A 160 -12.86 -4.63 17.48
CA SER A 160 -13.53 -3.33 17.32
C SER A 160 -15.04 -3.47 17.17
N SER A 161 -15.50 -4.46 16.40
CA SER A 161 -16.93 -4.73 16.20
C SER A 161 -17.64 -5.14 17.48
N LYS A 162 -17.02 -6.01 18.28
CA LYS A 162 -17.55 -6.42 19.59
C LYS A 162 -17.62 -5.24 20.55
N MET A 163 -16.59 -4.40 20.58
CA MET A 163 -16.55 -3.23 21.46
C MET A 163 -17.62 -2.20 21.11
N VAL A 164 -17.84 -1.95 19.81
CA VAL A 164 -18.95 -1.10 19.35
C VAL A 164 -20.29 -1.67 19.81
N MET A 165 -20.53 -2.97 19.61
CA MET A 165 -21.78 -3.61 20.06
C MET A 165 -21.98 -3.51 21.57
N VAL A 166 -20.93 -3.74 22.37
CA VAL A 166 -20.98 -3.64 23.84
C VAL A 166 -21.23 -2.21 24.29
N ASN A 167 -20.59 -1.21 23.68
CA ASN A 167 -20.81 0.20 23.99
C ASN A 167 -22.25 0.61 23.65
N GLN A 168 -22.79 0.20 22.51
CA GLN A 168 -24.19 0.48 22.13
C GLN A 168 -25.18 -0.15 23.13
N VAL A 169 -24.91 -1.37 23.59
CA VAL A 169 -25.72 -2.02 24.63
C VAL A 169 -25.62 -1.24 25.93
N HIS A 170 -24.42 -0.85 26.35
CA HIS A 170 -24.21 -0.07 27.58
C HIS A 170 -24.94 1.28 27.54
N GLU A 171 -24.82 2.05 26.45
CA GLU A 171 -25.53 3.32 26.24
C GLU A 171 -27.06 3.16 26.28
N SER A 172 -27.58 2.04 25.77
CA SER A 172 -29.01 1.70 25.86
C SER A 172 -29.45 1.45 27.31
N TRP A 173 -28.66 0.69 28.08
CA TRP A 173 -28.95 0.44 29.50
C TRP A 173 -28.84 1.72 30.33
N THR A 174 -27.82 2.56 30.11
CA THR A 174 -27.66 3.83 30.86
C THR A 174 -28.78 4.82 30.52
N GLY A 175 -29.16 4.92 29.24
CA GLY A 175 -30.32 5.71 28.84
C GLY A 175 -31.61 5.21 29.50
N GLN A 176 -31.83 3.90 29.54
CA GLN A 176 -33.04 3.34 30.17
C GLN A 176 -33.13 3.61 31.68
N LEU A 177 -32.00 3.59 32.40
CA LEU A 177 -31.94 3.93 33.82
C LEU A 177 -32.25 5.42 34.08
N GLU A 178 -31.78 6.30 33.19
CA GLU A 178 -32.11 7.73 33.23
C GLU A 178 -33.61 7.97 32.99
N TRP A 179 -34.16 7.41 31.90
CA TRP A 179 -35.59 7.51 31.57
C TRP A 179 -36.50 6.96 32.68
N SER A 180 -36.08 5.86 33.32
CA SER A 180 -36.79 5.27 34.46
C SER A 180 -36.76 6.17 35.70
N SER A 181 -35.69 6.94 35.90
CA SER A 181 -35.58 7.92 37.00
C SER A 181 -36.43 9.17 36.77
N ILE A 182 -36.74 9.51 35.51
CA ILE A 182 -37.54 10.69 35.13
C ILE A 182 -39.01 10.32 34.82
N GLY A 183 -39.38 9.03 34.86
CA GLY A 183 -40.75 8.56 34.64
C GLY A 183 -41.25 8.67 33.19
N MET A 184 -40.34 8.83 32.21
CA MET A 184 -40.67 8.89 30.78
C MET A 184 -40.23 7.60 30.07
N LYS A 185 -40.94 7.21 29.00
CA LYS A 185 -40.68 5.97 28.25
C LYS A 185 -39.80 6.24 27.01
N PRO A 186 -38.74 5.45 26.75
CA PRO A 186 -37.80 5.73 25.65
C PRO A 186 -38.38 5.45 24.25
N PRO A 187 -37.96 6.20 23.22
CA PRO A 187 -38.31 5.93 21.81
C PRO A 187 -37.43 4.81 21.23
N LEU A 188 -38.05 3.83 20.57
CA LEU A 188 -37.45 2.57 20.11
C LEU A 188 -37.00 2.60 18.63
N CYS A 189 -35.80 2.06 18.38
CA CYS A 189 -35.28 1.36 17.18
C CYS A 189 -35.42 1.99 15.79
N LEU A 190 -34.34 2.60 15.27
CA LEU A 190 -34.18 2.81 13.81
C LEU A 190 -32.74 2.66 13.24
N ASP A 191 -31.71 2.36 14.03
CA ASP A 191 -30.30 2.51 13.57
C ASP A 191 -29.52 1.22 13.27
N MET A 192 -30.08 0.02 13.47
CA MET A 192 -29.33 -1.23 13.25
C MET A 192 -29.07 -1.56 11.77
N ASP A 193 -30.00 -1.24 10.86
CA ASP A 193 -29.87 -1.55 9.42
C ASP A 193 -28.83 -0.68 8.70
N ARG A 194 -28.45 0.47 9.27
CA ARG A 194 -27.50 1.39 8.65
C ARG A 194 -26.04 0.92 8.82
N MET A 195 -25.74 0.19 9.90
CA MET A 195 -24.37 -0.26 10.20
C MET A 195 -23.99 -1.57 9.51
N SER A 196 -24.94 -2.49 9.26
CA SER A 196 -24.69 -3.71 8.48
C SER A 196 -24.30 -3.36 7.04
N GLY A 197 -25.03 -2.44 6.41
CA GLY A 197 -24.78 -2.02 5.03
C GLY A 197 -23.45 -1.30 4.79
N CYS A 198 -22.82 -0.69 5.80
CA CYS A 198 -21.46 -0.15 5.65
C CYS A 198 -20.39 -1.25 5.69
N ARG A 199 -20.57 -2.26 6.54
CA ARG A 199 -19.64 -3.39 6.68
C ARG A 199 -19.61 -4.27 5.42
N GLU A 200 -20.78 -4.60 4.87
CA GLU A 200 -20.88 -5.39 3.62
C GLU A 200 -20.21 -4.68 2.43
N ARG A 201 -20.29 -3.34 2.36
CA ARG A 201 -19.68 -2.55 1.28
C ARG A 201 -18.16 -2.57 1.32
N ASP A 202 -17.56 -2.44 2.50
CA ASP A 202 -16.10 -2.47 2.65
C ASP A 202 -15.52 -3.85 2.30
N VAL A 203 -16.20 -4.94 2.70
CA VAL A 203 -15.77 -6.32 2.39
C VAL A 203 -15.89 -6.61 0.89
N SER A 204 -16.94 -6.12 0.23
CA SER A 204 -17.15 -6.29 -1.22
C SER A 204 -16.11 -5.50 -2.05
N CYS A 205 -15.71 -4.32 -1.58
CA CYS A 205 -14.67 -3.51 -2.22
C CYS A 205 -13.27 -4.17 -2.11
N ILE A 206 -12.99 -4.86 -1.00
CA ILE A 206 -11.76 -5.63 -0.81
C ILE A 206 -11.75 -6.91 -1.68
N GLY A 207 -12.88 -7.60 -1.78
CA GLY A 207 -13.01 -8.78 -2.64
C GLY A 207 -12.77 -8.47 -4.11
N THR A 208 -13.33 -7.36 -4.61
CA THR A 208 -13.11 -6.90 -5.99
C THR A 208 -11.68 -6.46 -6.27
N LEU A 209 -10.98 -5.85 -5.31
CA LEU A 209 -9.56 -5.54 -5.41
C LEU A 209 -8.71 -6.83 -5.50
N TRP A 210 -9.00 -7.83 -4.67
CA TRP A 210 -8.26 -9.09 -4.64
C TRP A 210 -8.50 -9.96 -5.88
N ASP A 211 -9.73 -9.96 -6.39
CA ASP A 211 -10.10 -10.63 -7.63
C ASP A 211 -9.46 -9.98 -8.87
N GLY A 212 -9.19 -8.68 -8.82
CA GLY A 212 -8.37 -7.99 -9.82
C GLY A 212 -6.92 -8.48 -9.80
N ILE A 213 -6.32 -8.57 -8.61
CA ILE A 213 -4.94 -9.05 -8.41
C ILE A 213 -4.78 -10.52 -8.82
N GLY A 214 -5.76 -11.37 -8.48
CA GLY A 214 -5.75 -12.80 -8.82
C GLY A 214 -5.86 -13.06 -10.32
N ARG A 215 -6.65 -12.26 -11.05
CA ARG A 215 -6.77 -12.36 -12.53
C ARG A 215 -5.50 -11.94 -13.25
N SER A 216 -4.78 -10.94 -12.76
CA SER A 216 -3.49 -10.52 -13.33
C SER A 216 -2.40 -11.59 -13.18
N SER A 217 -2.50 -12.44 -12.16
CA SER A 217 -1.54 -13.54 -11.90
C SER A 217 -1.80 -14.79 -12.76
N LEU A 218 -3.01 -14.95 -13.31
CA LEU A 218 -3.45 -16.09 -14.12
C LEU A 218 -3.31 -15.88 -15.63
N LEU A 219 -3.01 -14.66 -16.08
CA LEU A 219 -2.87 -14.30 -17.50
C LEU A 219 -1.43 -14.35 -18.01
N ALA A 220 -0.47 -14.83 -17.21
CA ALA A 220 0.85 -15.18 -17.73
C ALA A 220 0.74 -16.50 -18.52
N PRO A 221 0.96 -16.50 -19.86
CA PRO A 221 1.07 -17.76 -20.59
C PRO A 221 2.26 -18.55 -20.03
N ARG A 222 2.04 -19.84 -19.75
CA ARG A 222 3.09 -20.80 -19.40
C ARG A 222 4.03 -21.02 -20.58
#